data_AF-A0A432MGC3-F1
#
_entry.id   AF-A0A432MGC3-F1
#
_cell.length_a   1.000
_cell.length_b   1.000
_cell.length_c   1.000
_cell.angle_alpha   90.00
_cell.angle_beta   90.00
_cell.angle_gamma   90.00
#
_symmetry.space_group_name_H-M   'P 1'
#
loop_
_entity.id
_entity.type
_entity.pdbx_description
1 polymer ?
#
loop_
_entity_poly.entity_id
_entity_poly.type
_entity_poly.pdbx_seq_one_letter_code
_entity_poly.pdbx_strand_id
1 'polypeptide(L)'
;MAPYTVSQRREIREALSEASVRRLGRVMMGSDPAPNHVYNAAASLATALLGGPEGMTAAILALDPSFSPISSRRYMLAPRNVTGDNEASASALAAVLGRLASGTVPGVDPATVEAIRGAIIAEDVAFGLEGRHHSKGGSLNSDPLTRVFSGWWEPPGSRPIVYTVMLSQPGPGALPRVEAGDRLEQTAERLTTLLLRAAEEASRDR
;
A
#
# COMPACT_ATOMS: atom_id res chain seq x y z
N MET A 1 -16.38 2.40 21.48
CA MET A 1 -17.33 2.48 20.35
C MET A 1 -17.00 1.36 19.38
N ALA A 2 -17.98 0.59 18.88
CA ALA A 2 -17.71 -0.48 17.93
C ALA A 2 -17.23 0.12 16.59
N PRO A 3 -16.18 -0.44 15.95
CA PRO A 3 -15.54 0.19 14.77
C PRO A 3 -16.43 0.19 13.52
N TYR A 4 -17.50 -0.60 13.51
CA TYR A 4 -18.44 -0.71 12.38
C TYR A 4 -19.88 -0.58 12.85
N THR A 5 -20.72 0.07 12.04
CA THR A 5 -22.18 0.09 12.24
C THR A 5 -22.82 -1.26 11.91
N VAL A 6 -24.12 -1.43 12.21
CA VAL A 6 -24.85 -2.67 11.85
C VAL A 6 -24.84 -2.90 10.34
N SER A 7 -25.10 -1.88 9.52
CA SER A 7 -25.10 -2.01 8.05
C SER A 7 -23.72 -2.39 7.53
N GLN A 8 -22.67 -1.70 8.00
CA GLN A 8 -21.29 -2.02 7.61
C GLN A 8 -20.91 -3.46 7.96
N ARG A 9 -21.34 -3.97 9.12
CA ARG A 9 -21.11 -5.38 9.49
C ARG A 9 -21.82 -6.36 8.55
N ARG A 10 -23.01 -6.02 8.07
CA ARG A 10 -23.73 -6.84 7.07
C ARG A 10 -22.98 -6.83 5.75
N GLU A 11 -22.61 -5.66 5.23
CA GLU A 11 -21.85 -5.51 3.99
C GLU A 11 -20.50 -6.24 4.05
N ILE A 12 -19.79 -6.18 5.18
CA ILE A 12 -18.56 -6.95 5.42
C ILE A 12 -18.82 -8.45 5.31
N ARG A 13 -19.89 -8.96 5.95
CA ARG A 13 -20.20 -10.39 5.90
C ARG A 13 -20.59 -10.81 4.49
N GLU A 14 -21.41 -10.04 3.80
CA GLU A 14 -21.81 -10.33 2.41
C GLU A 14 -20.61 -10.34 1.47
N ALA A 15 -19.67 -9.39 1.64
CA ALA A 15 -18.50 -9.29 0.79
C ALA A 15 -17.42 -10.35 1.09
N LEU A 16 -17.19 -10.67 2.36
CA LEU A 16 -16.02 -11.44 2.79
C LEU A 16 -16.33 -12.88 3.22
N SER A 17 -17.59 -13.24 3.47
CA SER A 17 -17.96 -14.65 3.71
C SER A 17 -17.60 -15.48 2.48
N GLU A 18 -16.91 -16.59 2.69
CA GLU A 18 -16.47 -17.52 1.63
C GLU A 18 -15.54 -16.90 0.57
N ALA A 19 -15.06 -15.67 0.79
CA ALA A 19 -14.11 -15.04 -0.11
C ALA A 19 -12.80 -15.83 -0.12
N SER A 20 -12.29 -16.13 -1.31
CA SER A 20 -10.96 -16.72 -1.46
C SER A 20 -9.88 -15.73 -1.04
N VAL A 21 -8.70 -16.24 -0.65
CA VAL A 21 -7.51 -15.43 -0.34
C VAL A 21 -7.17 -14.50 -1.51
N ARG A 22 -7.34 -14.96 -2.75
CA ARG A 22 -7.13 -14.16 -3.95
C ARG A 22 -8.08 -12.96 -4.01
N ARG A 23 -9.37 -13.17 -3.73
CA ARG A 23 -10.35 -12.08 -3.69
C ARG A 23 -10.04 -11.10 -2.55
N LEU A 24 -9.66 -11.59 -1.37
CA LEU A 24 -9.22 -10.74 -0.26
C LEU A 24 -8.04 -9.85 -0.67
N GLY A 25 -7.03 -10.44 -1.33
CA GLY A 25 -5.88 -9.70 -1.87
C GLY A 25 -6.30 -8.62 -2.87
N ARG A 26 -7.18 -8.93 -3.82
CA ARG A 26 -7.69 -7.96 -4.80
C ARG A 26 -8.48 -6.80 -4.18
N VAL A 27 -9.30 -7.09 -3.16
CA VAL A 27 -9.99 -6.05 -2.38
C VAL A 27 -8.99 -5.15 -1.66
N MET A 28 -7.95 -5.73 -1.05
CA MET A 28 -6.92 -4.98 -0.33
C MET A 28 -6.02 -4.16 -1.26
N MET A 29 -5.75 -4.65 -2.46
CA MET A 29 -4.88 -4.01 -3.44
C MET A 29 -5.63 -3.08 -4.39
N GLY A 30 -6.96 -3.12 -4.38
CA GLY A 30 -7.85 -2.19 -5.06
C GLY A 30 -8.27 -2.58 -6.47
N SER A 31 -7.82 -3.73 -6.98
CA SER A 31 -8.29 -4.25 -8.28
C SER A 31 -9.73 -4.74 -8.24
N ASP A 32 -10.24 -5.13 -7.06
CA ASP A 32 -11.66 -5.37 -6.82
C ASP A 32 -12.20 -4.18 -6.00
N PRO A 33 -13.00 -3.27 -6.58
CA PRO A 33 -13.53 -2.11 -5.87
C PRO A 33 -14.39 -2.54 -4.67
N ALA A 34 -14.14 -1.93 -3.51
CA ALA A 34 -14.89 -2.20 -2.30
C ALA A 34 -15.02 -0.93 -1.43
N PRO A 35 -16.12 -0.78 -0.67
CA PRO A 35 -16.22 0.27 0.32
C PRO A 35 -15.07 0.20 1.35
N ASN A 36 -14.63 1.36 1.85
CA ASN A 36 -13.49 1.46 2.77
C ASN A 36 -13.64 0.56 4.02
N HIS A 37 -14.85 0.37 4.52
CA HIS A 37 -15.08 -0.50 5.69
C HIS A 37 -14.88 -2.00 5.37
N VAL A 38 -15.19 -2.44 4.14
CA VAL A 38 -14.91 -3.81 3.66
C VAL A 38 -13.39 -4.00 3.45
N TYR A 39 -12.72 -3.02 2.85
CA TYR A 39 -11.25 -2.99 2.74
C TYR A 39 -10.56 -3.13 4.11
N ASN A 40 -10.96 -2.29 5.08
CA ASN A 40 -10.38 -2.33 6.43
C ASN A 40 -10.64 -3.66 7.15
N ALA A 41 -11.82 -4.27 6.91
CA ALA A 41 -12.15 -5.57 7.47
C ALA A 41 -11.32 -6.69 6.81
N ALA A 42 -11.11 -6.65 5.48
CA ALA A 42 -10.26 -7.60 4.78
C ALA A 42 -8.80 -7.54 5.26
N ALA A 43 -8.25 -6.32 5.43
CA ALA A 43 -6.90 -6.14 5.98
C ALA A 43 -6.78 -6.66 7.43
N SER A 44 -7.81 -6.44 8.25
CA SER A 44 -7.85 -6.97 9.62
C SER A 44 -8.00 -8.49 9.65
N LEU A 45 -8.77 -9.08 8.74
CA LEU A 45 -8.90 -10.53 8.58
C LEU A 45 -7.58 -11.16 8.16
N ALA A 46 -6.88 -10.59 7.18
CA ALA A 46 -5.55 -11.07 6.78
C ALA A 46 -4.55 -11.01 7.95
N THR A 47 -4.58 -9.92 8.72
CA THR A 47 -3.77 -9.78 9.95
C THR A 47 -4.12 -10.85 10.97
N ALA A 48 -5.41 -11.15 11.17
CA ALA A 48 -5.87 -12.17 12.11
C ALA A 48 -5.45 -13.59 11.69
N LEU A 49 -5.53 -13.92 10.40
CA LEU A 49 -5.10 -15.21 9.86
C LEU A 49 -3.60 -15.46 10.07
N LEU A 50 -2.80 -14.40 10.17
CA LEU A 50 -1.35 -14.47 10.41
C LEU A 50 -0.99 -14.37 11.90
N GLY A 51 -1.94 -14.56 12.81
CA GLY A 51 -1.67 -14.53 14.25
C GLY A 51 -1.72 -13.14 14.88
N GLY A 52 -2.38 -12.18 14.25
CA GLY A 52 -2.51 -10.80 14.74
C GLY A 52 -1.33 -9.92 14.33
N PRO A 53 -1.24 -8.68 14.87
CA PRO A 53 -0.21 -7.71 14.46
C PRO A 53 1.23 -8.21 14.63
N GLU A 54 1.53 -8.88 15.75
CA GLU A 54 2.85 -9.47 16.00
C GLU A 54 3.17 -10.59 15.00
N GLY A 55 2.23 -11.51 14.77
CA GLY A 55 2.41 -12.60 13.81
C GLY A 55 2.55 -12.11 12.36
N MET A 56 1.78 -11.08 11.97
CA MET A 56 1.96 -10.39 10.68
C MET A 56 3.35 -9.79 10.54
N THR A 57 3.84 -9.10 11.58
CA THR A 57 5.19 -8.51 11.58
C THR A 57 6.28 -9.58 11.45
N ALA A 58 6.15 -10.67 12.21
CA ALA A 58 7.07 -11.80 12.11
C ALA A 58 7.05 -12.46 10.72
N ALA A 59 5.87 -12.61 10.12
CA ALA A 59 5.72 -13.16 8.78
C ALA A 59 6.38 -12.26 7.71
N ILE A 60 6.22 -10.93 7.81
CA ILE A 60 6.91 -9.98 6.91
C ILE A 60 8.43 -10.11 7.04
N LEU A 61 8.95 -10.13 8.27
CA LEU A 61 10.38 -10.25 8.53
C LEU A 61 10.98 -11.56 8.01
N ALA A 62 10.22 -12.65 8.09
CA ALA A 62 10.65 -13.97 7.63
C ALA A 62 10.79 -14.06 6.09
N LEU A 63 10.11 -13.20 5.34
CA LEU A 63 10.20 -13.19 3.87
C LEU A 63 11.54 -12.62 3.38
N ASP A 64 11.95 -11.46 3.90
CA ASP A 64 13.18 -10.80 3.49
C ASP A 64 13.67 -9.86 4.60
N PRO A 65 14.94 -9.96 5.05
CA PRO A 65 15.48 -9.07 6.08
C PRO A 65 15.40 -7.58 5.74
N SER A 66 15.37 -7.21 4.46
CA SER A 66 15.20 -5.82 4.03
C SER A 66 13.81 -5.26 4.37
N PHE A 67 12.85 -6.11 4.73
CA PHE A 67 11.50 -5.71 5.16
C PHE A 67 11.41 -5.39 6.66
N SER A 68 12.49 -5.58 7.43
CA SER A 68 12.50 -5.38 8.89
C SER A 68 12.00 -4.02 9.41
N PRO A 69 12.09 -2.89 8.67
CA PRO A 69 11.47 -1.64 9.09
C PRO A 69 9.94 -1.58 8.97
N ILE A 70 9.28 -2.63 8.47
CA ILE A 70 7.82 -2.73 8.37
C ILE A 70 7.29 -3.45 9.61
N SER A 71 6.35 -2.81 10.32
CA SER A 71 5.68 -3.42 11.46
C SER A 71 4.17 -3.15 11.48
N SER A 72 3.43 -4.20 11.80
CA SER A 72 2.02 -4.13 12.16
C SER A 72 1.93 -4.10 13.68
N ARG A 73 1.48 -2.98 14.24
CA ARG A 73 1.27 -2.82 15.69
C ARG A 73 -0.19 -2.95 16.08
N ARG A 74 -1.11 -2.85 15.12
CA ARG A 74 -2.55 -2.87 15.38
C ARG A 74 -3.36 -3.30 14.16
N TYR A 75 -4.58 -3.76 14.43
CA TYR A 75 -5.59 -3.93 13.39
C TYR A 75 -6.01 -2.58 12.78
N MET A 76 -6.61 -2.61 11.59
CA MET A 76 -7.19 -1.40 11.00
C MET A 76 -8.28 -0.85 11.92
N LEU A 77 -8.33 0.48 12.04
CA LEU A 77 -9.27 1.23 12.90
C LEU A 77 -9.12 0.98 14.42
N ALA A 78 -8.24 0.09 14.87
CA ALA A 78 -7.93 -0.05 16.29
C ALA A 78 -7.26 1.24 16.82
N PRO A 79 -7.49 1.61 18.10
CA PRO A 79 -6.93 2.82 18.68
C PRO A 79 -5.39 2.83 18.65
N ARG A 80 -4.79 3.95 18.23
CA ARG A 80 -3.33 4.12 18.14
C ARG A 80 -2.63 4.24 19.49
N ASN A 81 -3.34 4.75 20.49
CA ASN A 81 -2.79 5.05 21.82
C ASN A 81 -2.61 3.81 22.71
N VAL A 82 -2.89 2.60 22.19
CA VAL A 82 -2.76 1.35 22.95
C VAL A 82 -1.45 0.65 22.59
N THR A 83 -1.21 0.38 21.30
CA THR A 83 -0.04 -0.39 20.84
C THR A 83 0.86 0.38 19.87
N GLY A 84 0.55 1.65 19.59
CA GLY A 84 1.21 2.45 18.55
C GLY A 84 0.50 2.35 17.19
N ASP A 85 1.10 2.95 16.16
CA ASP A 85 0.58 2.87 14.79
C ASP A 85 1.38 1.84 13.96
N ASN A 86 0.82 1.43 12.82
CA ASN A 86 1.57 0.62 11.86
C ASN A 86 2.65 1.49 11.20
N GLU A 87 3.85 0.94 11.04
CA GLU A 87 5.04 1.69 10.62
C GLU A 87 5.73 1.01 9.45
N ALA A 88 6.29 1.82 8.55
CA ALA A 88 7.16 1.37 7.47
C ALA A 88 8.14 2.50 7.11
N SER A 89 9.31 2.13 6.59
CA SER A 89 10.20 3.08 5.92
C SER A 89 9.97 3.06 4.41
N ALA A 90 10.29 4.17 3.73
CA ALA A 90 10.21 4.24 2.28
C ALA A 90 11.09 3.19 1.59
N SER A 91 12.29 2.93 2.13
CA SER A 91 13.20 1.91 1.60
C SER A 91 12.68 0.49 1.76
N ALA A 92 12.01 0.18 2.87
CA ALA A 92 11.46 -1.16 3.09
C ALA A 92 10.25 -1.42 2.17
N LEU A 93 9.38 -0.43 1.98
CA LEU A 93 8.29 -0.53 0.99
C LEU A 93 8.85 -0.66 -0.43
N ALA A 94 9.87 0.12 -0.79
CA ALA A 94 10.54 -0.01 -2.08
C ALA A 94 11.19 -1.39 -2.26
N ALA A 95 11.72 -2.01 -1.20
CA ALA A 95 12.25 -3.37 -1.27
C ALA A 95 11.16 -4.39 -1.57
N VAL A 96 10.01 -4.31 -0.91
CA VAL A 96 8.83 -5.17 -1.20
C VAL A 96 8.40 -5.00 -2.65
N LEU A 97 8.25 -3.75 -3.10
CA LEU A 97 7.86 -3.43 -4.47
C LEU A 97 8.91 -3.88 -5.48
N GLY A 98 10.21 -3.84 -5.15
CA GLY A 98 11.28 -4.35 -5.99
C GLY A 98 11.21 -5.87 -6.19
N ARG A 99 10.89 -6.62 -5.14
CA ARG A 99 10.64 -8.07 -5.25
C ARG A 99 9.45 -8.39 -6.16
N LEU A 100 8.37 -7.60 -6.02
CA LEU A 100 7.20 -7.74 -6.90
C LEU A 100 7.53 -7.34 -8.34
N ALA A 101 8.20 -6.20 -8.55
CA ALA A 101 8.61 -5.71 -9.86
C ALA A 101 9.53 -6.70 -10.60
N SER A 102 10.43 -7.37 -9.87
CA SER A 102 11.31 -8.39 -10.44
C SER A 102 10.65 -9.75 -10.65
N GLY A 103 9.37 -9.91 -10.26
CA GLY A 103 8.66 -11.20 -10.32
C GLY A 103 9.23 -12.26 -9.38
N THR A 104 9.92 -11.87 -8.31
CA THR A 104 10.58 -12.82 -7.39
C THR A 104 10.44 -12.38 -5.95
N VAL A 105 9.70 -13.16 -5.15
CA VAL A 105 9.58 -13.00 -3.69
C VAL A 105 10.13 -14.25 -3.03
N PRO A 106 11.05 -14.15 -2.05
CA PRO A 106 11.61 -15.33 -1.39
C PRO A 106 10.53 -16.21 -0.76
N GLY A 107 10.61 -17.52 -0.98
CA GLY A 107 9.66 -18.49 -0.44
C GLY A 107 8.28 -18.51 -1.10
N VAL A 108 8.08 -17.75 -2.17
CA VAL A 108 6.80 -17.68 -2.92
C VAL A 108 7.04 -18.13 -4.35
N ASP A 109 6.18 -19.02 -4.85
CA ASP A 109 6.29 -19.53 -6.21
C ASP A 109 5.93 -18.46 -7.27
N PRO A 110 6.44 -18.57 -8.51
CA PRO A 110 6.20 -17.56 -9.55
C PRO A 110 4.73 -17.33 -9.88
N ALA A 111 3.88 -18.36 -9.87
CA ALA A 111 2.46 -18.20 -10.18
C ALA A 111 1.73 -17.41 -9.08
N THR A 112 2.14 -17.59 -7.83
CA THR A 112 1.66 -16.77 -6.72
C THR A 112 2.18 -15.33 -6.79
N VAL A 113 3.43 -15.09 -7.19
CA VAL A 113 3.93 -13.72 -7.40
C VAL A 113 3.15 -13.00 -8.50
N GLU A 114 2.91 -13.67 -9.63
CA GLU A 114 2.09 -13.11 -10.72
C GLU A 114 0.64 -12.85 -10.28
N ALA A 115 0.09 -13.73 -9.44
CA ALA A 115 -1.22 -13.51 -8.84
C ALA A 115 -1.28 -12.25 -7.97
N ILE A 116 -0.21 -11.96 -7.21
CA ILE A 116 -0.11 -10.76 -6.38
C ILE A 116 0.05 -9.52 -7.27
N ARG A 117 0.92 -9.57 -8.28
CA ARG A 117 1.11 -8.48 -9.26
C ARG A 117 -0.20 -8.13 -9.96
N GLY A 118 -0.98 -9.13 -10.36
CA GLY A 118 -2.29 -8.96 -10.99
C GLY A 118 -3.41 -8.48 -10.06
N ALA A 119 -3.20 -8.48 -8.74
CA ALA A 119 -4.14 -7.91 -7.78
C ALA A 119 -3.92 -6.40 -7.55
N ILE A 120 -2.76 -5.86 -7.95
CA ILE A 120 -2.41 -4.46 -7.78
C ILE A 120 -3.02 -3.64 -8.92
N ILE A 121 -3.58 -2.48 -8.59
CA ILE A 121 -4.10 -1.54 -9.58
C ILE A 121 -2.99 -1.23 -10.58
N ALA A 122 -3.31 -1.36 -11.87
CA ALA A 122 -2.40 -1.10 -12.95
C ALA A 122 -3.03 -0.18 -14.01
N GLU A 123 -2.26 0.79 -14.48
CA GLU A 123 -2.65 1.75 -15.52
C GLU A 123 -1.53 1.83 -16.58
N ASP A 124 -1.90 1.93 -17.86
CA ASP A 124 -0.92 1.96 -18.97
C ASP A 124 -0.29 3.35 -19.18
N VAL A 125 -0.87 4.38 -18.58
CA VAL A 125 -0.35 5.75 -18.59
C VAL A 125 -0.66 6.39 -17.24
N ALA A 126 0.38 6.79 -16.51
CA ALA A 126 0.28 7.55 -15.27
C ALA A 126 1.42 8.57 -15.18
N PHE A 127 1.21 9.66 -14.43
CA PHE A 127 2.21 10.74 -14.26
C PHE A 127 2.73 11.38 -15.57
N GLY A 128 1.98 11.21 -16.66
CA GLY A 128 2.37 11.64 -18.01
C GLY A 128 3.45 10.76 -18.66
N LEU A 129 3.61 9.52 -18.21
CA LEU A 129 4.60 8.54 -18.70
C LEU A 129 3.88 7.29 -19.22
N GLU A 130 4.26 6.85 -20.42
CA GLU A 130 3.77 5.60 -21.02
C GLU A 130 4.42 4.38 -20.37
N GLY A 131 3.71 3.26 -20.36
CA GLY A 131 4.16 1.99 -19.78
C GLY A 131 3.32 1.59 -18.58
N ARG A 132 3.45 0.34 -18.13
CA ARG A 132 2.54 -0.20 -17.13
C ARG A 132 2.92 0.27 -15.73
N HIS A 133 2.04 1.01 -15.07
CA HIS A 133 2.23 1.52 -13.71
C HIS A 133 1.41 0.69 -12.74
N HIS A 134 2.08 -0.01 -11.84
CA HIS A 134 1.43 -0.69 -10.71
C HIS A 134 1.57 0.18 -9.48
N SER A 135 0.46 0.52 -8.82
CA SER A 135 0.51 1.44 -7.68
C SER A 135 -0.38 1.00 -6.52
N LYS A 136 0.10 1.33 -5.31
CA LYS A 136 -0.72 1.31 -4.10
C LYS A 136 -0.38 2.54 -3.27
N GLY A 137 -1.38 3.39 -3.10
CA GLY A 137 -1.31 4.53 -2.20
C GLY A 137 -1.90 4.25 -0.82
N GLY A 138 -1.61 5.17 0.09
CA GLY A 138 -2.20 5.24 1.42
C GLY A 138 -2.39 6.69 1.86
N SER A 139 -3.58 7.00 2.38
CA SER A 139 -3.93 8.34 2.85
C SER A 139 -4.49 8.27 4.26
N LEU A 140 -4.00 9.17 5.12
CA LEU A 140 -4.41 9.25 6.51
C LEU A 140 -4.61 10.71 6.90
N ASN A 141 -5.83 11.04 7.35
CA ASN A 141 -6.20 12.40 7.72
C ASN A 141 -6.19 12.65 9.23
N SER A 142 -5.94 11.64 10.06
CA SER A 142 -5.71 11.77 11.50
C SER A 142 -4.22 11.95 11.80
N ASP A 143 -3.88 12.61 12.91
CA ASP A 143 -2.50 12.98 13.23
C ASP A 143 -1.58 11.77 13.47
N PRO A 144 -0.35 11.77 12.91
CA PRO A 144 0.12 12.69 11.87
C PRO A 144 -0.59 12.43 10.54
N LEU A 145 -0.96 13.51 9.81
CA LEU A 145 -1.45 13.37 8.44
C LEU A 145 -0.35 12.70 7.63
N THR A 146 -0.73 11.68 6.85
CA THR A 146 0.23 10.89 6.07
C THR A 146 -0.29 10.69 4.65
N ARG A 147 0.63 10.75 3.68
CA ARG A 147 0.40 10.39 2.28
C ARG A 147 1.53 9.50 1.80
N VAL A 148 1.16 8.39 1.20
CA VAL A 148 2.09 7.43 0.60
C VAL A 148 1.70 7.23 -0.85
N PHE A 149 2.64 7.48 -1.76
CA PHE A 149 2.57 7.10 -3.16
C PHE A 149 3.68 6.10 -3.41
N SER A 150 3.30 4.88 -3.80
CA SER A 150 4.27 3.80 -3.97
C SER A 150 3.84 2.86 -5.07
N GLY A 151 4.81 2.28 -5.76
CA GLY A 151 4.55 1.41 -6.88
C GLY A 151 5.81 1.05 -7.65
N TRP A 152 5.61 0.48 -8.82
CA TRP A 152 6.64 0.38 -9.83
C TRP A 152 6.05 0.71 -11.20
N TRP A 153 6.89 1.28 -12.04
CA TRP A 153 6.61 1.57 -13.43
C TRP A 153 7.43 0.62 -14.30
N GLU A 154 6.83 0.07 -15.35
CA GLU A 154 7.46 -0.77 -16.36
C GLU A 154 7.52 0.03 -17.67
N PRO A 155 8.60 0.81 -17.89
CA PRO A 155 8.75 1.57 -19.13
C PRO A 155 8.92 0.61 -20.32
N PRO A 156 8.42 0.99 -21.52
CA PRO A 156 8.64 0.19 -22.71
C PRO A 156 10.14 -0.08 -22.97
N GLY A 157 10.50 -1.36 -23.14
CA GLY A 157 11.86 -1.78 -23.48
C GLY A 157 12.92 -1.58 -22.38
N SER A 158 12.53 -1.18 -21.17
CA SER A 158 13.46 -0.88 -20.07
C SER A 158 13.16 -1.75 -18.84
N ARG A 159 14.07 -1.70 -17.85
CA ARG A 159 13.85 -2.38 -16.56
C ARG A 159 12.80 -1.62 -15.73
N PRO A 160 12.04 -2.32 -14.87
CA PRO A 160 11.10 -1.67 -13.97
C PRO A 160 11.79 -0.64 -13.04
N ILE A 161 11.10 0.47 -12.79
CA ILE A 161 11.52 1.54 -11.88
C ILE A 161 10.59 1.53 -10.67
N VAL A 162 11.14 1.24 -9.50
CA VAL A 162 10.40 1.24 -8.24
C VAL A 162 10.45 2.63 -7.62
N TYR A 163 9.31 3.08 -7.06
CA TYR A 163 9.23 4.35 -6.39
C TYR A 163 8.44 4.24 -5.08
N THR A 164 8.83 5.04 -4.10
CA THR A 164 8.09 5.23 -2.85
C THR A 164 8.32 6.64 -2.33
N VAL A 165 7.25 7.39 -2.19
CA VAL A 165 7.20 8.72 -1.58
C VAL A 165 6.29 8.63 -0.37
N MET A 166 6.84 8.93 0.81
CA MET A 166 6.09 8.99 2.07
C MET A 166 6.25 10.38 2.65
N LEU A 167 5.13 11.09 2.82
CA LEU A 167 5.10 12.39 3.48
C LEU A 167 4.26 12.29 4.75
N SER A 168 4.74 12.93 5.82
CA SER A 168 4.01 13.08 7.07
C SER A 168 4.03 14.52 7.55
N GLN A 169 2.94 14.94 8.19
CA GLN A 169 2.79 16.24 8.81
C GLN A 169 2.13 16.06 10.20
N PRO A 170 2.71 16.58 11.30
CA PRO A 170 2.22 16.31 12.66
C PRO A 170 0.75 16.66 12.89
N GLY A 171 0.26 17.71 12.23
CA GLY A 171 -1.14 18.14 12.24
C GLY A 171 -1.38 19.15 11.13
N PRO A 172 -2.62 19.64 10.94
CA PRO A 172 -2.97 20.41 9.75
C PRO A 172 -2.40 21.85 9.72
N GLY A 173 -1.79 22.29 10.82
CA GLY A 173 -1.24 23.64 10.94
C GLY A 173 -2.34 24.70 10.88
N ALA A 174 -2.17 25.72 10.02
CA ALA A 174 -3.15 26.79 9.84
C ALA A 174 -4.30 26.43 8.87
N LEU A 175 -4.22 25.30 8.16
CA LEU A 175 -5.24 24.88 7.21
C LEU A 175 -6.32 24.01 7.88
N PRO A 176 -7.55 23.97 7.33
CA PRO A 176 -8.50 22.90 7.61
C PRO A 176 -7.86 21.53 7.33
N ARG A 177 -8.24 20.51 8.12
CA ARG A 177 -7.60 19.18 8.06
C ARG A 177 -7.70 18.49 6.70
N VAL A 178 -8.84 18.64 6.03
CA VAL A 178 -9.04 18.08 4.69
C VAL A 178 -8.10 18.78 3.71
N GLU A 179 -8.09 20.12 3.69
CA GLU A 179 -7.21 20.90 2.81
C GLU A 179 -5.72 20.65 3.07
N ALA A 180 -5.31 20.49 4.33
CA ALA A 180 -3.94 20.11 4.68
C ALA A 180 -3.58 18.72 4.11
N GLY A 181 -4.52 17.78 4.20
CA GLY A 181 -4.39 16.45 3.61
C GLY A 181 -4.27 16.49 2.09
N ASP A 182 -5.14 17.25 1.43
CA ASP A 182 -5.15 17.40 -0.04
C ASP A 182 -3.85 18.06 -0.53
N ARG A 183 -3.36 19.08 0.19
CA ARG A 183 -2.07 19.70 -0.09
C ARG A 183 -0.90 18.71 0.06
N LEU A 184 -0.93 17.89 1.11
CA LEU A 184 0.09 16.84 1.32
C LEU A 184 0.05 15.81 0.19
N GLU A 185 -1.15 15.49 -0.31
CA GLU A 185 -1.38 14.55 -1.41
C GLU A 185 -0.80 15.07 -2.72
N GLN A 186 -1.17 16.30 -3.09
CA GLN A 186 -0.61 16.98 -4.27
C GLN A 186 0.91 17.09 -4.19
N THR A 187 1.47 17.30 -3.00
CA THR A 187 2.92 17.35 -2.80
C THR A 187 3.55 15.98 -3.06
N ALA A 188 2.97 14.91 -2.53
CA ALA A 188 3.48 13.55 -2.73
C ALA A 188 3.39 13.11 -4.19
N GLU A 189 2.29 13.45 -4.88
CA GLU A 189 2.11 13.20 -6.30
C GLU A 189 3.15 13.95 -7.14
N ARG A 190 3.36 15.25 -6.90
CA ARG A 190 4.37 16.05 -7.60
C ARG A 190 5.78 15.50 -7.43
N LEU A 191 6.15 15.10 -6.21
CA LEU A 191 7.44 14.47 -5.94
C LEU A 191 7.58 13.13 -6.69
N THR A 192 6.51 12.33 -6.74
CA THR A 192 6.50 11.07 -7.48
C THR A 192 6.74 11.31 -8.97
N THR A 193 6.03 12.26 -9.58
CA THR A 193 6.22 12.65 -10.98
C THR A 193 7.66 13.11 -11.25
N LEU A 194 8.23 13.95 -10.38
CA LEU A 194 9.61 14.43 -10.53
C LEU A 194 10.63 13.29 -10.46
N LEU A 195 10.45 12.35 -9.51
CA LEU A 195 11.34 11.20 -9.36
C LEU A 195 11.29 10.27 -10.56
N LEU A 196 10.08 9.98 -11.07
CA LEU A 196 9.92 9.08 -12.22
C LEU A 196 10.51 9.69 -13.51
N ARG A 197 10.30 10.98 -13.76
CA ARG A 197 10.90 11.68 -14.90
C ARG A 197 12.42 11.70 -14.83
N ALA A 198 12.99 12.03 -13.66
CA ALA A 198 14.44 11.99 -13.47
C ALA A 198 15.01 10.57 -13.69
N ALA A 199 14.28 9.54 -13.25
CA ALA A 199 14.69 8.14 -13.45
C ALA A 199 14.59 7.70 -14.93
N GLU A 200 13.59 8.19 -15.67
CA GLU A 200 13.47 7.99 -17.12
C GLU A 200 14.66 8.63 -17.86
N GLU A 201 14.94 9.90 -17.58
CA GLU A 201 16.05 10.65 -18.18
C GLU A 201 17.39 9.93 -17.92
N ALA A 202 17.66 9.55 -16.68
CA ALA A 202 18.88 8.82 -16.30
C ALA A 202 18.97 7.39 -16.86
N SER A 203 17.88 6.85 -17.42
CA SER A 203 17.87 5.54 -18.08
C SER A 203 18.11 5.65 -19.58
N ARG A 204 17.83 6.82 -20.19
CA ARG A 204 18.13 7.11 -21.61
C ARG A 204 19.61 7.41 -21.85
N ASP A 205 20.31 7.92 -20.83
CA ASP A 205 21.73 8.25 -20.89
C ASP A 205 22.68 7.05 -20.69
N ARG A 206 22.14 5.82 -20.60
CA ARG A 206 22.89 4.57 -20.40
C ARG A 206 22.77 3.63 -21.58
#